data_AF-A0A1B3N1V6-F1
#
_entry.id   AF-A0A1B3N1V6-F1
#
_cell.length_a   1.000
_cell.length_b   1.000
_cell.length_c   1.000
_cell.angle_alpha   90.00
_cell.angle_beta   90.00
_cell.angle_gamma   90.00
#
_symmetry.space_group_name_H-M   'P 1'
#
loop_
_entity.id
_entity.type
_entity.pdbx_description
1 polymer ?
#
loop_
_entity_poly.entity_id
_entity_poly.type
_entity_poly.pdbx_seq_one_letter_code
_entity_poly.pdbx_strand_id
1 'polypeptide(L)' 'MALLALSWLLGDGERAERLLSLTGMTVDDLRAGASSPRILAEFIRYLEGHEADLIAAADAIGASPAALVNARIQLERQT' A
#
# COMPACT_ATOMS: atom_id res chain seq x y z
N MET A 1 -1.12 6.69 -7.99
CA MET A 1 -1.86 6.58 -6.71
C MET A 1 -1.28 5.51 -5.80
N ALA A 2 -1.22 4.23 -6.20
CA ALA A 2 -0.67 3.16 -5.36
C ALA A 2 0.74 3.45 -4.81
N LEU A 3 1.63 3.99 -5.65
CA LEU A 3 2.97 4.42 -5.23
C LEU A 3 2.95 5.53 -4.16
N LEU A 4 1.99 6.46 -4.22
CA LEU A 4 1.86 7.52 -3.21
C LEU A 4 1.38 6.96 -1.87
N ALA A 5 0.43 6.02 -1.91
CA ALA A 5 -0.01 5.30 -0.70
C ALA A 5 1.12 4.48 -0.08
N LEU A 6 1.94 3.83 -0.93
CA LEU A 6 3.15 3.13 -0.48
C LEU A 6 4.16 4.10 0.16
N SER A 7 4.42 5.25 -0.47
CA SER A 7 5.29 6.28 0.12
C SER A 7 4.77 6.80 1.45
N TRP A 8 3.45 6.96 1.60
CA TRP A 8 2.83 7.34 2.88
C TRP A 8 3.04 6.28 3.96
N LEU A 9 2.85 5.00 3.61
CA LEU A 9 3.00 3.88 4.53
C LEU A 9 4.45 3.71 5.00
N LEU A 10 5.41 3.89 4.09
CA LEU A 10 6.85 3.76 4.38
C LEU A 10 7.48 5.04 4.96
N GLY A 11 6.77 6.16 4.94
CA GLY A 11 7.25 7.44 5.50
C GLY A 11 7.28 7.47 7.03
N ASP A 12 6.89 6.38 7.69
CA ASP A 12 6.73 6.27 9.14
C ASP A 12 7.28 4.92 9.61
N GLY A 13 8.18 4.97 10.59
CA GLY A 13 8.92 3.81 11.06
C GLY A 13 8.02 2.73 11.66
N GLU A 14 7.00 3.11 12.44
CA GLU A 14 6.12 2.13 13.08
C GLU A 14 5.21 1.44 12.05
N ARG A 15 4.71 2.19 11.08
CA ARG A 15 3.89 1.63 9.98
C ARG A 15 4.71 0.72 9.09
N ALA A 16 5.94 1.12 8.75
CA ALA A 16 6.86 0.30 7.98
C ALA A 16 7.25 -0.98 8.73
N GLU A 17 7.61 -0.90 10.01
CA GLU A 17 7.98 -2.06 10.83
C GLU A 17 6.81 -3.05 10.97
N ARG A 18 5.59 -2.54 11.15
CA ARG A 18 4.37 -3.36 11.21
C ARG A 18 4.11 -4.07 9.88
N LEU A 19 4.24 -3.38 8.75
CA LEU A 19 4.10 -3.97 7.43
C LEU A 19 5.09 -5.13 7.24
N LEU A 20 6.37 -4.90 7.50
CA LEU A 20 7.42 -5.91 7.35
C LEU A 20 7.16 -7.12 8.27
N SER A 21 6.78 -6.86 9.52
CA SER A 21 6.48 -7.91 10.51
C SER A 21 5.27 -8.76 10.13
N LEU A 22 4.22 -8.17 9.56
CA LEU A 22 2.99 -8.88 9.22
C LEU A 22 3.05 -9.57 7.85
N THR A 23 3.83 -9.05 6.91
CA THR A 23 3.94 -9.60 5.55
C THR A 23 5.14 -10.54 5.38
N GLY A 24 6.12 -10.47 6.29
CA GLY A 24 7.40 -11.16 6.15
C GLY A 24 8.30 -10.59 5.05
N MET A 25 7.94 -9.44 4.48
CA MET A 25 8.74 -8.78 3.45
C MET A 25 10.00 -8.13 4.04
N THR A 26 11.01 -8.01 3.20
CA THR A 26 12.22 -7.24 3.47
C THR A 26 12.19 -5.88 2.77
N VAL A 27 13.11 -4.98 3.13
CA VAL A 27 13.28 -3.70 2.43
C VAL A 27 13.60 -3.90 0.94
N ASP A 28 14.31 -4.97 0.58
CA ASP A 28 14.62 -5.27 -0.81
C ASP A 28 13.38 -5.75 -1.57
N ASP A 29 12.50 -6.53 -0.92
CA ASP A 29 11.20 -6.90 -1.48
C ASP A 29 10.33 -5.66 -1.74
N LEU A 30 10.37 -4.67 -0.83
CA LEU A 30 9.66 -3.40 -1.02
C LEU A 30 10.18 -2.63 -2.25
N ARG A 31 11.51 -2.56 -2.42
CA ARG A 31 12.12 -1.88 -3.58
C ARG A 31 11.77 -2.57 -4.88
N ALA A 32 11.87 -3.89 -4.93
CA ALA A 32 11.47 -4.67 -6.10
C ALA A 32 9.96 -4.55 -6.39
N GLY A 33 9.17 -4.52 -5.32
CA GLY A 33 7.72 -4.41 -5.33
C GLY A 33 7.18 -3.08 -5.86
N ALA A 34 7.91 -1.98 -5.72
CA ALA A 34 7.51 -0.66 -6.22
C ALA A 34 7.28 -0.63 -7.73
N SER A 35 7.95 -1.52 -8.48
CA SER A 35 7.80 -1.69 -9.93
C SER A 35 6.84 -2.81 -10.34
N SER A 36 6.26 -3.55 -9.39
CA SER A 36 5.40 -4.69 -9.67
C SER A 36 3.92 -4.36 -9.39
N PRO A 37 3.04 -4.36 -10.41
CA PRO A 37 1.61 -4.11 -10.21
C PRO A 37 0.98 -5.05 -9.18
N ARG A 38 1.37 -6.33 -9.19
CA ARG A 38 0.91 -7.34 -8.23
C ARG A 38 1.28 -6.96 -6.79
N ILE A 39 2.53 -6.57 -6.55
CA ILE A 39 2.98 -6.22 -5.20
C ILE A 39 2.35 -4.91 -4.73
N LEU A 40 2.20 -3.92 -5.62
CA LEU A 40 1.48 -2.69 -5.32
C LEU A 40 0.02 -2.95 -4.91
N ALA A 41 -0.64 -3.93 -5.53
CA ALA A 41 -1.99 -4.34 -5.15
C ALA A 41 -2.04 -4.93 -3.73
N GLU A 42 -1.07 -5.76 -3.36
CA GLU A 42 -0.99 -6.36 -2.01
C GLU A 42 -0.79 -5.29 -0.92
N PHE A 43 -0.04 -4.22 -1.18
CA PHE A 43 0.08 -3.12 -0.20
C PHE A 43 -1.23 -2.38 0.04
N ILE A 44 -2.05 -2.19 -1.01
CA ILE A 44 -3.38 -1.61 -0.82
C ILE A 44 -4.28 -2.60 -0.08
N ARG A 45 -4.17 -3.90 -0.36
CA ARG A 45 -4.88 -4.95 0.38
C ARG A 45 -4.50 -4.99 1.86
N TYR A 46 -3.23 -4.75 2.18
CA TYR A 46 -2.77 -4.57 3.56
C TYR A 46 -3.46 -3.38 4.24
N LEU A 47 -3.53 -2.22 3.57
CA LEU A 47 -4.26 -1.06 4.08
C LEU A 47 -5.75 -1.36 4.26
N GLU A 48 -6.38 -2.11 3.35
CA GLU A 48 -7.78 -2.56 3.50
C GLU A 48 -8.00 -3.42 4.76
N GLY A 49 -6.99 -4.13 5.22
CA GLY A 49 -7.02 -4.87 6.50
C GLY A 49 -6.98 -3.97 7.74
N HIS A 50 -6.65 -2.68 7.58
CA HIS A 50 -6.54 -1.68 8.64
C HIS A 50 -7.26 -0.39 8.24
N GLU A 51 -8.58 -0.33 8.50
CA GLU A 51 -9.46 0.78 8.07
C GLU A 51 -8.92 2.17 8.45
N ALA A 52 -8.37 2.34 9.66
CA ALA A 52 -7.78 3.61 10.09
C ALA A 52 -6.60 4.05 9.20
N ASP A 53 -5.72 3.11 8.83
CA ASP A 53 -4.58 3.40 7.96
C ASP A 53 -5.04 3.64 6.52
N LEU A 54 -6.08 2.94 6.04
CA LEU A 54 -6.67 3.19 4.73
C LEU A 54 -7.24 4.61 4.61
N ILE A 55 -8.00 5.06 5.62
CA ILE A 55 -8.57 6.41 5.66
C ILE A 55 -7.46 7.46 5.72
N ALA A 56 -6.48 7.27 6.60
CA ALA A 56 -5.38 8.22 6.77
C ALA A 56 -4.48 8.30 5.54
N ALA A 57 -4.20 7.17 4.88
CA ALA A 57 -3.45 7.13 3.63
C ALA A 57 -4.19 7.87 2.52
N ALA A 58 -5.51 7.64 2.40
CA ALA A 58 -6.34 8.29 1.40
C ALA A 58 -6.36 9.81 1.58
N ASP A 59 -6.58 10.28 2.81
CA ASP A 59 -6.58 11.71 3.15
C ASP A 59 -5.23 12.37 2.82
N ALA A 60 -4.12 11.74 3.25
CA ALA A 60 -2.78 12.27 3.04
C ALA A 60 -2.38 12.42 1.56
N ILE A 61 -2.95 11.60 0.66
CA ILE A 61 -2.69 11.69 -0.78
C ILE A 61 -3.79 12.44 -1.55
N GLY A 62 -4.76 13.03 -0.85
CA GLY A 62 -5.88 13.75 -1.46
C GLY A 62 -6.83 12.86 -2.27
N ALA A 63 -7.06 11.63 -1.81
CA ALA A 63 -7.92 10.64 -2.45
C ALA A 63 -9.02 10.15 -1.48
N SER A 64 -9.98 9.38 -2.00
CA SER A 64 -10.92 8.64 -1.16
C SER A 64 -10.42 7.20 -0.90
N PRO A 65 -10.82 6.57 0.21
CA PRO A 65 -10.56 5.14 0.44
C PRO A 65 -11.02 4.27 -0.73
N ALA A 66 -12.20 4.56 -1.28
CA ALA A 66 -12.74 3.86 -2.45
C ALA A 66 -11.84 4.01 -3.69
N ALA A 67 -11.17 5.15 -3.87
CA ALA A 67 -10.23 5.33 -4.98
C ALA A 67 -8.98 4.45 -4.84
N LEU A 68 -8.50 4.22 -3.61
CA LEU A 68 -7.42 3.27 -3.34
C LEU A 68 -7.85 1.83 -3.64
N VAL A 69 -9.01 1.41 -3.15
CA VAL A 69 -9.58 0.07 -3.43
C VAL A 69 -9.75 -0.14 -4.94
N ASN A 70 -10.27 0.86 -5.65
CA ASN A 70 -10.38 0.80 -7.11
C ASN A 70 -9.02 0.71 -7.79
N ALA A 71 -8.00 1.43 -7.30
CA ALA A 71 -6.64 1.31 -7.81
C ALA A 71 -6.08 -0.10 -7.64
N ARG A 72 -6.31 -0.77 -6.50
CA ARG A 72 -5.96 -2.19 -6.31
C ARG A 72 -6.62 -3.07 -7.35
N ILE A 73 -7.93 -2.93 -7.55
CA ILE A 73 -8.68 -3.73 -8.54
C ILE A 73 -8.10 -3.54 -9.96
N GLN A 74 -7.68 -2.33 -10.33
CA GLN A 74 -7.05 -2.10 -11.63
C GLN A 74 -5.66 -2.76 -11.73
N LEU A 75 -4.87 -2.74 -10.66
CA LEU A 75 -3.55 -3.40 -10.63
C LEU A 75 -3.66 -4.92 -10.72
N GLU A 76 -4.62 -5.52 -10.01
CA GLU A 76 -4.88 -6.98 -10.06
C GLU A 76 -5.26 -7.44 -11.48
N ARG A 77 -5.89 -6.58 -12.29
CA ARG A 77 -6.25 -6.88 -13.69
C ARG A 77 -5.08 -6.80 -14.68
N GLN A 78 -3.95 -6.22 -14.27
CA GLN A 78 -2.75 -6.08 -15.10
C GLN A 78 -1.82 -7.31 -15.02
N THR A 79 -2.16 -8.29 -14.19
CA THR A 79 -1.37 -9.49 -13.91
C THR A 79 -2.09 -10.73 -14.43
#